data_AF-B9M856-F1
#
_entry.id   AF-B9M856-F1
#
_cell.length_a   1.000
_cell.length_b   1.000
_cell.length_c   1.000
_cell.angle_alpha   90.00
_cell.angle_beta   90.00
_cell.angle_gamma   90.00
#
_symmetry.space_group_name_H-M   'P 1'
#
loop_
_entity.id
_entity.type
_entity.pdbx_description
1 polymer ?
#
loop_
_entity_poly.entity_id
_entity_poly.type
_entity_poly.pdbx_seq_one_letter_code
_entity_poly.pdbx_strand_id
1 'polypeptide(L)'
;MKTRMPKMLYADAKGNIFDHPDFSMAGMNGTEAVLPEDVELIPLPEDSRLFTIPDTPPIAWDRKQGRFVTVDTVREGKRSQRVQAVSAFMAPGYMRTLLPACDYSRKKIHLPLWSYTAVGWDEESERFVVAASRVDSNQNWNPCNYDDRKLDPLVRKRLREMPDNRLLEQLARCAVDYHCFAAKNLFFRRWEAPLPTSPVCNSRCLGCISLQPSDCCPSNHERISFVPTPEEIVELALPHLNEAPDPIVSYGQGCEGDPIMQADTIAEATRRLKAATSKGTVNFNSNGSFPERVRMLCDAGMDSMRFSMNSVQEEFYNRYYRPVGYKFENVVESVKCAKERGLFTMINYLVSPGLTDSEAEVDALLKFIGESGVDMLQMRNLSIDPDFYNKRMQLSGRGIGMYRMLERVKREFPRIQFGYFNRTRENFYPEGLENSWPIKS
;
A
#
# COMPACT_ATOMS: atom_id res chain seq x y z
N MET A 1 12.89 -29.81 14.55
CA MET A 1 13.07 -30.23 13.15
C MET A 1 13.71 -29.07 12.41
N LYS A 2 14.75 -29.26 11.60
CA LYS A 2 15.26 -28.19 10.73
C LYS A 2 14.24 -28.02 9.61
N THR A 3 13.43 -26.97 9.67
CA THR A 3 12.47 -26.61 8.62
C THR A 3 13.21 -26.60 7.28
N ARG A 4 12.73 -27.37 6.31
CA ARG A 4 13.36 -27.43 4.99
C ARG A 4 13.01 -26.12 4.28
N MET A 5 13.98 -25.22 4.09
CA MET A 5 13.71 -23.94 3.42
C MET A 5 12.97 -24.15 2.09
N PRO A 6 12.03 -23.26 1.72
CA PRO A 6 11.28 -23.36 0.48
C PRO A 6 12.21 -23.46 -0.74
N LYS A 7 11.73 -24.13 -1.78
CA LYS A 7 12.42 -24.20 -3.07
C LYS A 7 12.30 -22.89 -3.83
N MET A 8 13.34 -22.59 -4.59
CA MET A 8 13.33 -21.50 -5.55
C MET A 8 12.29 -21.77 -6.64
N LEU A 9 11.52 -20.76 -7.00
CA LEU A 9 10.64 -20.79 -8.17
C LEU A 9 11.33 -20.13 -9.37
N TYR A 10 11.07 -20.66 -10.56
CA TYR A 10 11.40 -20.02 -11.82
C TYR A 10 10.24 -20.15 -12.80
N ALA A 11 10.25 -19.31 -13.83
CA ALA A 11 9.38 -19.48 -14.98
C ALA A 11 10.16 -19.72 -16.27
N ASP A 12 9.55 -20.47 -17.19
CA ASP A 12 10.04 -20.59 -18.57
C ASP A 12 9.66 -19.34 -19.39
N ALA A 13 10.05 -19.32 -20.68
CA ALA A 13 9.73 -18.21 -21.60
C ALA A 13 8.23 -18.04 -21.90
N LYS A 14 7.39 -19.04 -21.60
CA LYS A 14 5.93 -18.99 -21.73
C LYS A 14 5.24 -18.51 -20.44
N GLY A 15 6.00 -18.36 -19.36
CA GLY A 15 5.48 -17.99 -18.05
C GLY A 15 4.97 -19.16 -17.21
N ASN A 16 5.24 -20.41 -17.61
CA ASN A 16 4.92 -21.57 -16.77
C ASN A 16 5.89 -21.59 -15.58
N ILE A 17 5.36 -21.76 -14.38
CA ILE A 17 6.12 -21.69 -13.12
C ILE A 17 6.47 -23.10 -12.64
N PHE A 18 7.71 -23.28 -12.20
CA PHE A 18 8.26 -24.55 -11.71
C PHE A 18 9.10 -24.31 -10.44
N ASP A 19 9.18 -25.31 -9.57
CA ASP A 19 10.13 -25.36 -8.47
C ASP A 19 11.48 -25.94 -8.93
N HIS A 20 12.58 -25.42 -8.37
CA HIS A 20 13.92 -25.93 -8.66
C HIS A 20 14.25 -27.13 -7.74
N PRO A 21 14.76 -28.26 -8.27
CA PRO A 21 15.01 -29.46 -7.46
C PRO A 21 16.13 -29.27 -6.41
N ASP A 22 17.16 -28.47 -6.72
CA ASP A 22 18.36 -28.33 -5.89
C ASP A 22 18.48 -26.99 -5.14
N PHE A 23 17.74 -25.95 -5.53
CA PHE A 23 17.98 -24.59 -5.06
C PHE A 23 16.85 -24.09 -4.18
N SER A 24 17.22 -23.37 -3.12
CA SER A 24 16.25 -22.80 -2.18
C SER A 24 15.91 -21.36 -2.51
N MET A 25 14.71 -20.97 -2.11
CA MET A 25 14.19 -19.60 -2.15
C MET A 25 15.18 -18.64 -1.50
N ALA A 26 15.35 -17.50 -2.13
CA ALA A 26 15.99 -16.33 -1.57
C ALA A 26 15.04 -15.12 -1.73
N GLY A 27 15.34 -14.05 -1.04
CA GLY A 27 14.77 -12.73 -1.29
C GLY A 27 15.86 -11.67 -1.37
N MET A 28 15.49 -10.45 -1.72
CA MET A 28 16.38 -9.30 -1.67
C MET A 28 15.96 -8.36 -0.55
N ASN A 29 16.93 -7.90 0.21
CA ASN A 29 16.78 -6.80 1.14
C ASN A 29 17.72 -5.68 0.66
N GLY A 30 17.15 -4.59 0.15
CA GLY A 30 17.91 -3.57 -0.57
C GLY A 30 18.57 -4.14 -1.81
N THR A 31 19.90 -4.08 -1.85
CA THR A 31 20.70 -4.57 -2.99
C THR A 31 21.29 -5.96 -2.76
N GLU A 32 21.06 -6.58 -1.60
CA GLU A 32 21.68 -7.87 -1.24
C GLU A 32 20.66 -9.01 -1.24
N ALA A 33 21.11 -10.18 -1.71
CA ALA A 33 20.37 -11.43 -1.57
C ALA A 33 20.50 -11.95 -0.14
N VAL A 34 19.38 -12.38 0.43
CA VAL A 34 19.28 -12.92 1.78
C VAL A 34 18.40 -14.16 1.79
N LEU A 35 18.59 -15.00 2.81
CA LEU A 35 17.66 -16.08 3.12
C LEU A 35 16.50 -15.52 3.95
N PRO A 36 15.24 -15.88 3.64
CA PRO A 36 14.12 -15.55 4.50
C PRO A 36 14.24 -16.26 5.84
N GLU A 37 13.81 -15.60 6.92
CA GLU A 37 13.64 -16.24 8.22
C GLU A 37 12.30 -16.98 8.29
N ASP A 38 12.22 -18.04 9.11
CA ASP A 38 10.98 -18.84 9.23
C ASP A 38 9.77 -17.98 9.64
N VAL A 39 9.98 -16.94 10.46
CA VAL A 39 8.93 -16.00 10.90
C VAL A 39 8.43 -15.07 9.79
N GLU A 40 9.18 -14.96 8.68
CA GLU A 40 8.82 -14.15 7.52
C GLU A 40 8.08 -14.98 6.46
N LEU A 41 8.07 -16.30 6.56
CA LEU A 41 7.48 -17.19 5.57
C LEU A 41 6.04 -17.50 5.92
N ILE A 42 5.11 -16.95 5.14
CA ILE A 42 3.68 -17.24 5.24
C ILE A 42 3.18 -17.91 3.97
N PRO A 43 2.07 -18.67 4.05
CA PRO A 43 1.37 -19.12 2.85
C PRO A 43 1.03 -17.92 1.97
N LEU A 44 1.14 -18.07 0.65
CA LEU A 44 0.70 -17.06 -0.30
C LEU A 44 -0.76 -16.71 0.02
N PRO A 45 -1.09 -15.45 0.40
CA PRO A 45 -2.45 -15.10 0.78
C PRO A 45 -3.44 -15.39 -0.34
N GLU A 46 -4.66 -15.79 0.01
CA GLU A 46 -5.74 -15.95 -0.95
C GLU A 46 -5.92 -14.67 -1.79
N ASP A 47 -6.31 -14.84 -3.05
CA ASP A 47 -6.44 -13.77 -4.04
C ASP A 47 -5.15 -13.01 -4.45
N SER A 48 -3.99 -13.46 -3.98
CA SER A 48 -2.71 -13.02 -4.53
C SER A 48 -2.53 -13.50 -5.98
N ARG A 49 -1.55 -12.94 -6.69
CA ARG A 49 -1.20 -13.31 -8.07
C ARG A 49 0.30 -13.52 -8.19
N LEU A 50 0.70 -14.44 -9.08
CA LEU A 50 2.11 -14.65 -9.43
C LEU A 50 2.42 -13.96 -10.76
N PHE A 51 3.63 -13.44 -10.87
CA PHE A 51 4.14 -12.76 -12.06
C PHE A 51 5.57 -13.18 -12.31
N THR A 52 5.97 -13.07 -13.57
CA THR A 52 7.37 -13.17 -13.95
C THR A 52 8.04 -11.80 -13.84
N ILE A 53 9.36 -11.79 -13.66
CA ILE A 53 10.20 -10.62 -13.91
C ILE A 53 10.86 -10.86 -15.27
N PRO A 54 10.32 -10.29 -16.36
CA PRO A 54 10.71 -10.65 -17.71
C PRO A 54 12.21 -10.52 -17.93
N ASP A 55 12.77 -11.54 -18.61
CA ASP A 55 14.19 -11.61 -18.99
C ASP A 55 15.20 -11.41 -17.85
N THR A 56 14.78 -11.60 -16.60
CA THR A 56 15.63 -11.37 -15.42
C THR A 56 15.88 -12.69 -14.70
N PRO A 57 17.13 -13.17 -14.62
CA PRO A 57 17.42 -14.48 -14.04
C PRO A 57 17.23 -14.45 -12.52
N PRO A 58 16.64 -15.50 -11.93
CA PRO A 58 16.47 -15.60 -10.48
C PRO A 58 17.80 -15.80 -9.76
N ILE A 59 17.85 -15.32 -8.52
CA ILE A 59 18.92 -15.61 -7.57
C ILE A 59 18.39 -16.62 -6.56
N ALA A 60 19.21 -17.60 -6.21
CA ALA A 60 18.83 -18.69 -5.32
C ALA A 60 19.95 -19.02 -4.35
N TRP A 61 19.60 -19.73 -3.27
CA TRP A 61 20.59 -20.28 -2.36
C TRP A 61 20.98 -21.71 -2.74
N ASP A 62 22.25 -21.92 -3.05
CA ASP A 62 22.83 -23.25 -3.22
C ASP A 62 23.27 -23.80 -1.86
N ARG A 63 22.52 -24.77 -1.32
CA ARG A 63 22.83 -25.40 -0.04
C ARG A 63 24.12 -26.22 -0.06
N LYS A 64 24.50 -26.79 -1.20
CA LYS A 64 25.71 -27.60 -1.34
C LYS A 64 26.95 -26.71 -1.30
N GLN A 65 26.88 -25.54 -1.93
CA GLN A 65 27.99 -24.58 -1.99
C GLN A 65 27.97 -23.54 -0.87
N GLY A 66 26.86 -23.39 -0.15
CA GLY A 66 26.71 -22.41 0.93
C GLY A 66 26.80 -20.96 0.43
N ARG A 67 26.26 -20.68 -0.76
CA ARG A 67 26.31 -19.34 -1.37
C ARG A 67 25.11 -19.05 -2.26
N PHE A 68 24.87 -17.77 -2.51
CA PHE A 68 23.90 -17.34 -3.53
C PHE A 68 24.46 -17.56 -4.95
N VAL A 69 23.57 -17.99 -5.85
CA VAL A 69 23.86 -18.26 -7.26
C VAL A 69 22.79 -17.63 -8.15
N THR A 70 23.20 -17.03 -9.27
CA THR A 70 22.28 -16.61 -10.33
C THR A 70 21.99 -17.81 -11.23
N VAL A 71 20.72 -18.11 -11.47
CA VAL A 71 20.28 -19.27 -12.25
C VAL A 71 19.77 -18.79 -13.61
N ASP A 72 20.66 -18.71 -14.60
CA ASP A 72 20.31 -18.26 -15.95
C ASP A 72 19.54 -19.31 -16.76
N THR A 73 19.83 -20.58 -16.50
CA THR A 73 19.26 -21.70 -17.26
C THR A 73 19.01 -22.91 -16.37
N VAL A 74 17.96 -23.66 -16.69
CA VAL A 74 17.68 -24.98 -16.09
C VAL A 74 17.88 -26.06 -17.15
N ARG A 75 18.41 -27.22 -16.74
CA ARG A 75 18.61 -28.38 -17.61
C ARG A 75 17.44 -29.34 -17.50
N GLU A 76 16.87 -29.71 -18.63
CA GLU A 76 15.89 -30.78 -18.76
C GLU A 76 16.42 -31.83 -19.74
N GLY A 77 16.97 -32.92 -19.20
CA GLY A 77 17.71 -33.92 -19.98
C GLY A 77 18.93 -33.31 -20.69
N LYS A 78 18.93 -33.34 -22.04
CA LYS A 78 20.00 -32.74 -22.87
C LYS A 78 19.75 -31.27 -23.23
N ARG A 79 18.58 -30.72 -22.94
CA ARG A 79 18.19 -29.36 -23.30
C ARG A 79 18.49 -28.40 -22.15
N SER A 80 18.95 -27.21 -22.49
CA SER A 80 19.11 -26.09 -21.55
C SER A 80 18.10 -25.02 -21.93
N GLN A 81 17.30 -24.58 -20.98
CA GLN A 81 16.30 -23.53 -21.20
C GLN A 81 16.62 -22.31 -20.34
N ARG A 82 16.46 -21.12 -20.90
CA ARG A 82 16.53 -19.88 -20.13
C ARG A 82 15.33 -19.78 -19.21
N VAL A 83 15.57 -19.23 -18.02
CA VAL A 83 14.53 -19.06 -17.02
C VAL A 83 14.50 -17.62 -16.51
N GLN A 84 13.37 -17.24 -15.95
CA GLN A 84 13.13 -15.91 -15.42
C GLN A 84 12.58 -16.00 -14.00
N ALA A 85 12.84 -14.95 -13.22
CA ALA A 85 12.43 -14.90 -11.82
C ALA A 85 10.91 -14.78 -11.68
N VAL A 86 10.40 -15.27 -10.56
CA VAL A 86 8.99 -15.24 -10.19
C VAL A 86 8.81 -14.33 -8.98
N SER A 87 7.71 -13.58 -8.96
CA SER A 87 7.31 -12.71 -7.87
C SER A 87 5.82 -12.89 -7.56
N ALA A 88 5.40 -12.54 -6.35
CA ALA A 88 4.00 -12.45 -5.98
C ALA A 88 3.55 -10.99 -5.81
N PHE A 89 2.35 -10.66 -6.29
CA PHE A 89 1.54 -9.53 -5.84
C PHE A 89 0.57 -10.03 -4.78
N MET A 90 0.81 -9.62 -3.54
CA MET A 90 0.03 -10.11 -2.40
C MET A 90 -1.29 -9.39 -2.27
N ALA A 91 -2.29 -10.10 -1.75
CA ALA A 91 -3.52 -9.47 -1.28
C ALA A 91 -3.24 -8.34 -0.25
N PRO A 92 -4.06 -7.28 -0.24
CA PRO A 92 -4.04 -6.25 0.80
C PRO A 92 -4.08 -6.82 2.22
N GLY A 93 -3.46 -6.12 3.19
CA GLY A 93 -3.39 -6.56 4.60
C GLY A 93 -2.07 -7.22 5.01
N TYR A 94 -1.19 -7.47 4.04
CA TYR A 94 0.13 -8.07 4.25
C TYR A 94 1.25 -7.11 3.84
N MET A 95 2.24 -6.98 4.71
CA MET A 95 3.48 -6.25 4.45
C MET A 95 4.53 -7.23 3.93
N ARG A 96 5.15 -6.95 2.77
CA ARG A 96 6.27 -7.75 2.28
C ARG A 96 7.50 -7.53 3.16
N THR A 97 8.24 -8.59 3.43
CA THR A 97 9.51 -8.50 4.15
C THR A 97 10.71 -8.53 3.21
N LEU A 98 10.59 -9.19 2.05
CA LEU A 98 11.64 -9.26 1.04
C LEU A 98 11.13 -8.97 -0.38
N LEU A 99 11.99 -8.34 -1.17
CA LEU A 99 11.81 -8.17 -2.61
C LEU A 99 12.18 -9.47 -3.35
N PRO A 100 11.75 -9.67 -4.61
CA PRO A 100 12.11 -10.87 -5.36
C PRO A 100 13.62 -11.02 -5.56
N ALA A 101 14.12 -12.24 -5.38
CA ALA A 101 15.51 -12.61 -5.64
C ALA A 101 15.76 -12.79 -7.13
N CYS A 102 16.32 -11.76 -7.76
CA CYS A 102 16.73 -11.79 -9.16
C CYS A 102 17.91 -10.85 -9.41
N ASP A 103 18.66 -11.11 -10.48
CA ASP A 103 19.79 -10.29 -10.86
C ASP A 103 19.33 -9.02 -11.59
N TYR A 104 18.96 -8.01 -10.80
CA TYR A 104 18.51 -6.70 -11.31
C TYR A 104 19.55 -6.00 -12.19
N SER A 105 20.84 -6.36 -12.11
CA SER A 105 21.86 -5.79 -13.00
C SER A 105 21.66 -6.19 -14.47
N ARG A 106 20.98 -7.31 -14.71
CA ARG A 106 20.67 -7.84 -16.05
C ARG A 106 19.26 -7.50 -16.53
N LYS A 107 18.44 -6.89 -15.67
CA LYS A 107 17.06 -6.51 -15.99
C LYS A 107 17.04 -5.43 -17.06
N LYS A 108 16.23 -5.63 -18.10
CA LYS A 108 16.18 -4.76 -19.29
C LYS A 108 14.96 -3.86 -19.36
N ILE A 109 13.85 -4.27 -18.75
CA ILE A 109 12.58 -3.55 -18.83
C ILE A 109 12.32 -2.78 -17.54
N HIS A 110 11.53 -1.72 -17.64
CA HIS A 110 10.92 -1.10 -16.47
C HIS A 110 9.67 -1.90 -16.09
N LEU A 111 9.50 -2.19 -14.80
CA LEU A 111 8.36 -2.95 -14.32
C LEU A 111 7.14 -2.04 -14.04
N PRO A 112 5.91 -2.53 -14.26
CA PRO A 112 4.69 -1.84 -13.85
C PRO A 112 4.67 -1.47 -12.35
N LEU A 113 3.78 -0.53 -11.98
CA LEU A 113 3.58 -0.13 -10.59
C LEU A 113 2.81 -1.20 -9.79
N TRP A 114 3.45 -2.34 -9.55
CA TRP A 114 2.94 -3.42 -8.70
C TRP A 114 3.81 -3.63 -7.47
N SER A 115 3.24 -4.29 -6.46
CA SER A 115 3.97 -4.71 -5.26
C SER A 115 4.63 -6.06 -5.49
N TYR A 116 5.92 -6.05 -5.81
CA TYR A 116 6.71 -7.27 -6.01
C TYR A 116 7.21 -7.83 -4.67
N THR A 117 6.96 -9.12 -4.42
CA THR A 117 7.38 -9.85 -3.22
C THR A 117 8.10 -11.15 -3.58
N ALA A 118 9.06 -11.58 -2.76
CA ALA A 118 9.72 -12.87 -2.89
C ALA A 118 8.75 -14.03 -2.66
N VAL A 119 8.86 -15.08 -3.49
CA VAL A 119 7.99 -16.25 -3.46
C VAL A 119 8.78 -17.54 -3.67
N GLY A 120 8.34 -18.61 -3.02
CA GLY A 120 8.94 -19.95 -3.10
C GLY A 120 7.89 -21.04 -2.99
N TRP A 121 8.33 -22.28 -3.14
CA TRP A 121 7.49 -23.48 -2.96
C TRP A 121 7.88 -24.22 -1.70
N ASP A 122 6.95 -24.38 -0.77
CA ASP A 122 7.16 -25.26 0.38
C ASP A 122 6.72 -26.69 0.04
N GLU A 123 7.68 -27.60 0.00
CA GLU A 123 7.42 -29.02 -0.29
C GLU A 123 6.67 -29.72 0.85
N GLU A 124 6.84 -29.29 2.10
CA GLU A 124 6.22 -29.96 3.25
C GLU A 124 4.72 -29.70 3.31
N SER A 125 4.31 -28.49 2.97
CA SER A 125 2.91 -28.07 2.99
C SER A 125 2.27 -27.95 1.59
N GLU A 126 3.00 -28.37 0.54
CA GLU A 126 2.57 -28.38 -0.87
C GLU A 126 1.90 -27.07 -1.32
N ARG A 127 2.51 -25.94 -0.98
CA ARG A 127 1.94 -24.61 -1.28
C ARG A 127 2.99 -23.56 -1.60
N PHE A 128 2.54 -22.52 -2.29
CA PHE A 128 3.31 -21.30 -2.45
C PHE A 128 3.45 -20.58 -1.11
N VAL A 129 4.66 -20.10 -0.83
CA VAL A 129 4.96 -19.28 0.35
C VAL A 129 5.65 -17.98 -0.07
N VAL A 130 5.42 -16.91 0.69
CA VAL A 130 5.96 -15.58 0.42
C VAL A 130 6.66 -15.01 1.65
N ALA A 131 7.63 -14.13 1.41
CA ALA A 131 8.29 -13.38 2.48
C ALA A 131 7.45 -12.17 2.89
N ALA A 132 6.62 -12.32 3.92
CA ALA A 132 5.67 -11.31 4.36
C ALA A 132 5.21 -11.49 5.82
N SER A 133 4.67 -10.42 6.39
CA SER A 133 3.98 -10.42 7.69
C SER A 133 2.58 -9.84 7.53
N ARG A 134 1.59 -10.46 8.17
CA ARG A 134 0.23 -9.91 8.21
C ARG A 134 0.21 -8.71 9.15
N VAL A 135 -0.28 -7.57 8.66
CA VAL A 135 -0.37 -6.33 9.43
C VAL A 135 -1.81 -5.88 9.66
N ASP A 136 -2.78 -6.40 8.90
CA ASP A 136 -4.19 -6.09 9.06
C ASP A 136 -5.06 -7.34 8.91
N SER A 137 -6.14 -7.40 9.69
CA SER A 137 -7.09 -8.51 9.71
C SER A 137 -8.42 -8.18 9.04
N ASN A 138 -8.64 -6.94 8.58
CA ASN A 138 -9.89 -6.52 7.98
C ASN A 138 -10.18 -7.28 6.67
N GLN A 139 -11.28 -8.04 6.67
CA GLN A 139 -11.72 -8.89 5.57
C GLN A 139 -12.66 -8.18 4.58
N ASN A 140 -13.07 -6.94 4.87
CA ASN A 140 -14.00 -6.17 4.01
C ASN A 140 -13.46 -5.98 2.60
N TRP A 141 -12.13 -6.00 2.45
CA TRP A 141 -11.43 -5.82 1.17
C TRP A 141 -11.18 -7.13 0.41
N ASN A 142 -11.67 -8.27 0.91
CA ASN A 142 -11.55 -9.54 0.22
C ASN A 142 -12.37 -9.51 -1.10
N PRO A 143 -11.78 -9.89 -2.24
CA PRO A 143 -12.46 -9.93 -3.54
C PRO A 143 -13.79 -10.68 -3.56
N CYS A 144 -13.95 -11.73 -2.74
CA CYS A 144 -15.20 -12.48 -2.61
C CYS A 144 -16.42 -11.61 -2.22
N ASN A 145 -16.19 -10.45 -1.61
CA ASN A 145 -17.25 -9.51 -1.26
C ASN A 145 -17.78 -8.72 -2.47
N TYR A 146 -17.07 -8.67 -3.59
CA TYR A 146 -17.31 -7.73 -4.70
C TYR A 146 -17.76 -8.43 -5.99
N ASP A 147 -19.02 -8.91 -6.01
CA ASP A 147 -19.62 -9.52 -7.20
C ASP A 147 -20.16 -8.46 -8.18
N ASP A 148 -19.49 -8.29 -9.32
CA ASP A 148 -19.83 -7.27 -10.32
C ASP A 148 -21.23 -7.47 -10.94
N ARG A 149 -21.75 -8.70 -10.97
CA ARG A 149 -23.11 -8.98 -11.45
C ARG A 149 -24.17 -8.34 -10.55
N LYS A 150 -23.87 -8.16 -9.26
CA LYS A 150 -24.73 -7.48 -8.30
C LYS A 150 -24.52 -5.97 -8.30
N LEU A 151 -23.32 -5.51 -8.69
CA LEU A 151 -22.94 -4.10 -8.71
C LEU A 151 -23.67 -3.34 -9.83
N ASP A 152 -23.67 -3.89 -11.06
CA ASP A 152 -24.18 -3.19 -12.24
C ASP A 152 -25.61 -2.63 -12.09
N PRO A 153 -26.60 -3.39 -11.56
CA PRO A 153 -27.94 -2.85 -11.32
C PRO A 153 -27.96 -1.72 -10.29
N LEU A 154 -27.10 -1.77 -9.26
CA LEU A 154 -27.01 -0.76 -8.21
C LEU A 154 -26.44 0.55 -8.75
N VAL A 155 -25.38 0.47 -9.56
CA VAL A 155 -24.77 1.63 -10.23
C VAL A 155 -25.80 2.33 -11.10
N ARG A 156 -26.48 1.59 -11.99
CA ARG A 156 -27.51 2.15 -12.88
C ARG A 156 -28.67 2.78 -12.12
N LYS A 157 -29.06 2.19 -10.98
CA LYS A 157 -30.11 2.74 -10.12
C LYS A 157 -29.68 4.08 -9.52
N ARG A 158 -28.50 4.14 -8.90
CA ARG A 158 -27.98 5.36 -8.26
C ARG A 158 -27.79 6.51 -9.25
N LEU A 159 -27.27 6.23 -10.45
CA LEU A 159 -27.12 7.25 -11.50
C LEU A 159 -28.46 7.84 -11.97
N ARG A 160 -29.55 7.05 -11.97
CA ARG A 160 -30.89 7.58 -12.28
C ARG A 160 -31.50 8.39 -11.13
N GLU A 161 -31.16 8.07 -9.89
CA GLU A 161 -31.62 8.82 -8.71
C GLU A 161 -30.96 10.20 -8.62
N MET A 162 -29.73 10.34 -9.12
CA MET A 162 -28.91 11.54 -8.98
C MET A 162 -28.19 11.88 -10.30
N PRO A 163 -28.93 12.22 -11.37
CA PRO A 163 -28.37 12.37 -12.72
C PRO A 163 -27.40 13.55 -12.86
N ASP A 164 -27.54 14.58 -12.01
CA ASP A 164 -26.75 15.80 -12.09
C ASP A 164 -25.48 15.78 -11.22
N ASN A 165 -25.26 14.71 -10.44
CA ASN A 165 -24.11 14.60 -9.56
C ASN A 165 -22.89 14.04 -10.29
N ARG A 166 -21.96 14.92 -10.69
CA ARG A 166 -20.77 14.55 -11.48
C ARG A 166 -19.83 13.63 -10.70
N LEU A 167 -19.76 13.80 -9.38
CA LEU A 167 -18.93 12.96 -8.52
C LEU A 167 -19.42 11.51 -8.53
N LEU A 168 -20.74 11.28 -8.55
CA LEU A 168 -21.32 9.95 -8.67
C LEU A 168 -20.99 9.29 -10.02
N GLU A 169 -21.03 10.05 -11.11
CA GLU A 169 -20.64 9.56 -12.44
C GLU A 169 -19.18 9.09 -12.46
N GLN A 170 -18.26 9.88 -11.91
CA GLN A 170 -16.86 9.50 -11.79
C GLN A 170 -16.71 8.22 -10.95
N LEU A 171 -17.42 8.12 -9.81
CA LEU A 171 -17.37 6.96 -8.95
C LEU A 171 -17.96 5.71 -9.60
N ALA A 172 -18.96 5.85 -10.48
CA ALA A 172 -19.48 4.75 -11.28
C ALA A 172 -18.41 4.19 -12.22
N ARG A 173 -17.66 5.05 -12.92
CA ARG A 173 -16.51 4.63 -13.74
C ARG A 173 -15.44 3.94 -12.89
N CYS A 174 -15.11 4.50 -11.73
CA CYS A 174 -14.17 3.86 -10.81
C CYS A 174 -14.62 2.47 -10.35
N ALA A 175 -15.91 2.27 -10.10
CA ALA A 175 -16.46 1.00 -9.64
C ALA A 175 -16.51 -0.06 -10.75
N VAL A 176 -16.84 0.33 -11.98
CA VAL A 176 -17.08 -0.58 -13.11
C VAL A 176 -15.83 -0.76 -13.97
N ASP A 177 -15.18 0.33 -14.40
CA ASP A 177 -14.07 0.28 -15.36
C ASP A 177 -12.73 -0.06 -14.66
N TYR A 178 -12.50 0.54 -13.48
CA TYR A 178 -11.27 0.32 -12.70
C TYR A 178 -11.44 -0.76 -11.62
N HIS A 179 -12.64 -1.33 -11.48
CA HIS A 179 -13.00 -2.30 -10.43
C HIS A 179 -12.57 -1.88 -9.00
N CYS A 180 -12.57 -0.57 -8.70
CA CYS A 180 -12.13 -0.03 -7.41
C CYS A 180 -13.07 -0.46 -6.27
N PHE A 181 -12.57 -1.25 -5.32
CA PHE A 181 -13.36 -1.76 -4.20
C PHE A 181 -13.98 -0.65 -3.33
N ALA A 182 -13.25 0.44 -3.11
CA ALA A 182 -13.79 1.60 -2.39
C ALA A 182 -15.01 2.18 -3.14
N ALA A 183 -14.90 2.38 -4.46
CA ALA A 183 -16.00 2.93 -5.24
C ALA A 183 -17.22 1.98 -5.24
N LYS A 184 -16.99 0.66 -5.35
CA LYS A 184 -18.05 -0.36 -5.25
C LYS A 184 -18.81 -0.28 -3.92
N ASN A 185 -18.10 -0.01 -2.81
CA ASN A 185 -18.70 0.10 -1.48
C ASN A 185 -19.72 1.23 -1.35
N LEU A 186 -19.57 2.33 -2.09
CA LEU A 186 -20.60 3.37 -2.17
C LEU A 186 -21.91 2.82 -2.75
N PHE A 187 -21.84 2.03 -3.82
CA PHE A 187 -23.02 1.46 -4.48
C PHE A 187 -23.62 0.30 -3.68
N PHE A 188 -22.80 -0.50 -3.01
CA PHE A 188 -23.24 -1.51 -2.06
C PHE A 188 -23.74 -0.94 -0.72
N ARG A 189 -23.53 0.36 -0.46
CA ARG A 189 -23.87 1.05 0.80
C ARG A 189 -23.28 0.36 2.03
N ARG A 190 -21.97 0.14 2.04
CA ARG A 190 -21.24 -0.46 3.18
C ARG A 190 -19.84 0.10 3.31
N TRP A 191 -19.28 0.11 4.52
CA TRP A 191 -17.85 0.33 4.78
C TRP A 191 -17.32 1.66 4.21
N GLU A 192 -16.10 1.66 3.66
CA GLU A 192 -15.42 2.84 3.16
C GLU A 192 -15.86 3.24 1.74
N ALA A 193 -16.37 4.47 1.60
CA ALA A 193 -16.68 5.12 0.34
C ALA A 193 -15.69 6.26 0.01
N PRO A 194 -15.17 6.31 -1.23
CA PRO A 194 -14.24 7.33 -1.69
C PRO A 194 -14.93 8.63 -2.08
N LEU A 195 -14.29 9.76 -1.78
CA LEU A 195 -14.70 11.11 -2.18
C LEU A 195 -13.55 11.81 -2.95
N PRO A 196 -13.29 11.46 -4.22
CA PRO A 196 -12.27 12.14 -5.00
C PRO A 196 -12.66 13.59 -5.28
N THR A 197 -11.73 14.52 -5.05
CA THR A 197 -12.00 15.96 -5.10
C THR A 197 -10.99 16.76 -5.91
N SER A 198 -9.76 16.25 -6.08
CA SER A 198 -8.67 17.07 -6.61
C SER A 198 -8.19 16.64 -8.00
N PRO A 199 -8.29 17.51 -9.02
CA PRO A 199 -7.66 17.24 -10.32
C PRO A 199 -6.13 17.44 -10.29
N VAL A 200 -5.59 18.06 -9.24
CA VAL A 200 -4.20 18.54 -9.19
C VAL A 200 -3.43 18.01 -7.97
N CYS A 201 -2.12 17.90 -8.11
CA CYS A 201 -1.23 17.46 -7.04
C CYS A 201 0.01 18.34 -7.03
N ASN A 202 0.57 18.58 -5.85
CA ASN A 202 1.81 19.33 -5.67
C ASN A 202 3.02 18.42 -5.37
N SER A 203 2.89 17.10 -5.54
CA SER A 203 4.01 16.15 -5.51
C SER A 203 4.19 15.53 -6.90
N ARG A 204 5.45 15.32 -7.31
CA ARG A 204 5.79 14.63 -8.55
C ARG A 204 6.32 13.24 -8.22
N CYS A 205 5.55 12.41 -7.53
CA CYS A 205 6.03 11.12 -7.03
C CYS A 205 6.67 10.26 -8.15
N LEU A 206 7.76 9.54 -7.85
CA LEU A 206 8.39 8.62 -8.81
C LEU A 206 7.41 7.52 -9.28
N GLY A 207 6.61 6.97 -8.38
CA GLY A 207 5.58 5.95 -8.65
C GLY A 207 4.15 6.48 -8.51
N CYS A 208 3.84 7.66 -9.03
CA CYS A 208 2.47 8.21 -8.96
C CYS A 208 1.48 7.28 -9.68
N ILE A 209 0.46 6.78 -8.96
CA ILE A 209 -0.52 5.83 -9.52
C ILE A 209 -1.64 6.50 -10.32
N SER A 210 -1.81 7.82 -10.19
CA SER A 210 -2.86 8.62 -10.84
C SER A 210 -2.35 9.46 -12.00
N LEU A 211 -1.03 9.56 -12.19
CA LEU A 211 -0.44 10.27 -13.32
C LEU A 211 0.97 9.75 -13.61
N GLN A 212 1.13 9.05 -14.73
CA GLN A 212 2.43 8.66 -15.29
C GLN A 212 2.56 9.21 -16.72
N PRO A 213 3.77 9.57 -17.17
CA PRO A 213 4.02 9.83 -18.59
C PRO A 213 3.65 8.58 -19.42
N SER A 214 2.98 8.79 -20.56
CA SER A 214 2.22 7.79 -21.32
C SER A 214 3.00 6.65 -21.99
N ASP A 215 4.33 6.59 -21.89
CA ASP A 215 5.10 5.82 -22.87
C ASP A 215 5.59 4.44 -22.39
N CYS A 216 5.53 4.15 -21.08
CA CYS A 216 6.07 2.88 -20.56
C CYS A 216 5.16 2.17 -19.55
N CYS A 217 4.46 2.92 -18.69
CA CYS A 217 3.56 2.38 -17.68
C CYS A 217 2.43 3.39 -17.41
N PRO A 218 1.24 3.27 -18.02
CA PRO A 218 0.14 4.19 -17.75
C PRO A 218 -0.30 4.11 -16.28
N SER A 219 -0.86 5.21 -15.76
CA SER A 219 -1.46 5.21 -14.43
C SER A 219 -2.64 4.25 -14.36
N ASN A 220 -2.80 3.54 -13.24
CA ASN A 220 -3.87 2.56 -13.04
C ASN A 220 -5.27 3.22 -12.97
N HIS A 221 -5.32 4.52 -12.68
CA HIS A 221 -6.56 5.30 -12.61
C HIS A 221 -6.33 6.65 -13.28
N GLU A 222 -7.37 7.17 -13.92
CA GLU A 222 -7.38 8.55 -14.42
C GLU A 222 -7.79 9.51 -13.29
N ARG A 223 -7.18 10.70 -13.29
CA ARG A 223 -7.57 11.77 -12.36
C ARG A 223 -8.93 12.34 -12.74
N ILE A 224 -9.75 12.58 -11.74
CA ILE A 224 -10.93 13.45 -11.87
C ILE A 224 -10.50 14.79 -12.53
N SER A 225 -11.32 15.30 -13.43
CA SER A 225 -11.01 16.49 -14.25
C SER A 225 -11.63 17.79 -13.69
N PHE A 226 -12.35 17.71 -12.58
CA PHE A 226 -13.08 18.82 -11.97
C PHE A 226 -12.97 18.76 -10.45
N VAL A 227 -13.33 19.87 -9.80
CA VAL A 227 -13.52 19.93 -8.35
C VAL A 227 -15.04 19.82 -8.07
N PRO A 228 -15.51 18.79 -7.35
CA PRO A 228 -16.91 18.68 -6.99
C PRO A 228 -17.30 19.80 -6.02
N THR A 229 -18.56 20.21 -6.06
CA THR A 229 -19.10 21.18 -5.11
C THR A 229 -19.30 20.54 -3.72
N PRO A 230 -19.33 21.33 -2.63
CA PRO A 230 -19.69 20.81 -1.32
C PRO A 230 -21.06 20.11 -1.31
N GLU A 231 -22.01 20.60 -2.11
CA GLU A 231 -23.32 20.02 -2.30
C GLU A 231 -23.23 18.60 -2.91
N GLU A 232 -22.50 18.43 -4.02
CA GLU A 232 -22.31 17.12 -4.65
C GLU A 232 -21.67 16.10 -3.70
N ILE A 233 -20.71 16.55 -2.87
CA ILE A 233 -20.06 15.70 -1.86
C ILE A 233 -21.05 15.29 -0.78
N VAL A 234 -21.77 16.24 -0.19
CA VAL A 234 -22.72 15.99 0.91
C VAL A 234 -23.86 15.08 0.46
N GLU A 235 -24.37 15.29 -0.75
CA GLU A 235 -25.46 14.51 -1.34
C GLU A 235 -25.12 13.01 -1.43
N LEU A 236 -23.85 12.67 -1.63
CA LEU A 236 -23.37 11.29 -1.66
C LEU A 236 -22.96 10.76 -0.29
N ALA A 237 -22.21 11.56 0.47
CA ALA A 237 -21.61 11.12 1.72
C ALA A 237 -22.64 10.99 2.85
N LEU A 238 -23.63 11.88 2.93
CA LEU A 238 -24.58 11.89 4.03
C LEU A 238 -25.47 10.62 4.09
N PRO A 239 -26.10 10.16 2.98
CA PRO A 239 -26.85 8.90 3.00
C PRO A 239 -25.94 7.71 3.36
N HIS A 240 -24.71 7.67 2.82
CA HIS A 240 -23.77 6.59 3.10
C HIS A 240 -23.41 6.55 4.60
N LEU A 241 -23.07 7.68 5.21
CA LEU A 241 -22.77 7.76 6.64
C LEU A 241 -23.94 7.32 7.55
N ASN A 242 -25.18 7.54 7.10
CA ASN A 242 -26.37 7.22 7.89
C ASN A 242 -26.81 5.76 7.79
N GLU A 243 -26.58 5.12 6.65
CA GLU A 243 -27.17 3.83 6.30
C GLU A 243 -26.16 2.68 6.26
N ALA A 244 -24.91 2.95 5.87
CA ALA A 244 -23.92 1.89 5.70
C ALA A 244 -23.44 1.33 7.05
N PRO A 245 -23.21 0.01 7.18
CA PRO A 245 -22.50 -0.55 8.31
C PRO A 245 -21.04 -0.11 8.30
N ASP A 246 -20.50 0.17 9.50
CA ASP A 246 -19.14 0.67 9.73
C ASP A 246 -18.73 1.78 8.75
N PRO A 247 -19.52 2.87 8.65
CA PRO A 247 -19.42 3.79 7.54
C PRO A 247 -18.17 4.68 7.67
N ILE A 248 -17.36 4.69 6.60
CA ILE A 248 -16.25 5.61 6.43
C ILE A 248 -16.47 6.34 5.11
N VAL A 249 -16.26 7.66 5.09
CA VAL A 249 -16.09 8.42 3.84
C VAL A 249 -14.68 9.00 3.83
N SER A 250 -13.97 8.85 2.71
CA SER A 250 -12.55 9.15 2.64
C SER A 250 -12.19 10.02 1.44
N TYR A 251 -11.61 11.19 1.71
CA TYR A 251 -10.91 12.00 0.72
C TYR A 251 -9.50 11.45 0.46
N GLY A 252 -8.94 11.67 -0.73
CA GLY A 252 -7.57 11.29 -1.09
C GLY A 252 -7.47 9.85 -1.59
N GLN A 253 -7.90 9.65 -2.83
CA GLN A 253 -8.07 8.34 -3.46
C GLN A 253 -7.16 8.16 -4.70
N GLY A 254 -7.08 6.94 -5.21
CA GLY A 254 -6.19 6.62 -6.34
C GLY A 254 -6.55 7.30 -7.66
N CYS A 255 -7.76 7.83 -7.80
CA CYS A 255 -8.28 8.52 -8.99
C CYS A 255 -8.24 10.07 -8.88
N GLU A 256 -7.41 10.62 -8.00
CA GLU A 256 -7.23 12.07 -7.87
C GLU A 256 -5.76 12.47 -7.68
N GLY A 257 -5.51 13.77 -7.68
CA GLY A 257 -4.30 14.37 -7.16
C GLY A 257 -4.30 14.42 -5.63
N ASP A 258 -3.67 15.42 -5.01
CA ASP A 258 -3.74 15.53 -3.55
C ASP A 258 -4.98 16.35 -3.13
N PRO A 259 -5.87 15.83 -2.27
CA PRO A 259 -7.08 16.54 -1.86
C PRO A 259 -6.79 17.78 -1.03
N ILE A 260 -5.59 17.93 -0.45
CA ILE A 260 -5.21 19.16 0.27
C ILE A 260 -5.23 20.39 -0.62
N MET A 261 -5.14 20.20 -1.95
CA MET A 261 -5.26 21.28 -2.92
C MET A 261 -6.66 21.90 -2.91
N GLN A 262 -7.68 21.15 -2.49
CA GLN A 262 -9.09 21.56 -2.44
C GLN A 262 -9.63 21.68 -1.00
N ALA A 263 -8.76 22.02 -0.05
CA ALA A 263 -9.09 22.04 1.39
C ALA A 263 -10.33 22.88 1.73
N ASP A 264 -10.55 24.03 1.10
CA ASP A 264 -11.71 24.89 1.37
C ASP A 264 -13.05 24.19 1.05
N THR A 265 -13.11 23.52 -0.10
CA THR A 265 -14.29 22.75 -0.53
C THR A 265 -14.54 21.58 0.42
N ILE A 266 -13.48 20.86 0.79
CA ILE A 266 -13.55 19.71 1.69
C ILE A 266 -13.97 20.15 3.10
N ALA A 267 -13.42 21.25 3.61
CA ALA A 267 -13.76 21.81 4.91
C ALA A 267 -15.24 22.20 4.96
N GLU A 268 -15.76 22.83 3.90
CA GLU A 268 -17.18 23.17 3.81
C GLU A 268 -18.09 21.95 3.77
N ALA A 269 -17.80 20.97 2.90
CA ALA A 269 -18.54 19.72 2.85
C ALA A 269 -18.55 19.00 4.21
N THR A 270 -17.40 18.99 4.89
CA THR A 270 -17.24 18.32 6.19
C THR A 270 -18.04 19.00 7.29
N ARG A 271 -18.03 20.33 7.36
CA ARG A 271 -18.87 21.07 8.31
C ARG A 271 -20.35 20.73 8.13
N ARG A 272 -20.82 20.67 6.87
CA ARG A 272 -22.21 20.31 6.55
C ARG A 272 -22.54 18.87 6.94
N LEU A 273 -21.63 17.93 6.67
CA LEU A 273 -21.79 16.54 7.09
C LEU A 273 -21.88 16.41 8.61
N LYS A 274 -20.98 17.06 9.34
CA LYS A 274 -20.95 17.02 10.81
C LYS A 274 -22.13 17.75 11.46
N ALA A 275 -22.68 18.77 10.82
CA ALA A 275 -23.92 19.40 11.26
C ALA A 275 -25.15 18.49 11.04
N ALA A 276 -25.14 17.67 9.98
CA ALA A 276 -26.26 16.81 9.62
C ALA A 276 -26.26 15.44 10.31
N THR A 277 -25.08 14.89 10.65
CA THR A 277 -24.96 13.58 11.31
C THR A 277 -23.70 13.45 12.16
N SER A 278 -23.80 12.69 13.25
CA SER A 278 -22.67 12.26 14.07
C SER A 278 -22.16 10.85 13.73
N LYS A 279 -22.86 10.15 12.83
CA LYS A 279 -22.56 8.77 12.44
C LYS A 279 -21.37 8.68 11.51
N GLY A 280 -20.61 7.59 11.67
CA GLY A 280 -19.49 7.24 10.80
C GLY A 280 -18.27 8.12 10.94
N THR A 281 -17.28 7.80 10.11
CA THR A 281 -15.94 8.40 10.13
C THR A 281 -15.69 9.18 8.86
N VAL A 282 -15.26 10.43 9.00
CA VAL A 282 -14.77 11.26 7.90
C VAL A 282 -13.25 11.27 7.96
N ASN A 283 -12.63 10.63 6.98
CA ASN A 283 -11.19 10.45 6.91
C ASN A 283 -10.57 11.26 5.76
N PHE A 284 -9.36 11.78 5.99
CA PHE A 284 -8.64 12.58 5.02
C PHE A 284 -7.25 11.99 4.72
N ASN A 285 -7.01 11.55 3.49
CA ASN A 285 -5.70 11.07 3.05
C ASN A 285 -4.96 12.15 2.26
N SER A 286 -3.70 12.45 2.58
CA SER A 286 -2.93 13.48 1.88
C SER A 286 -1.41 13.24 2.01
N ASN A 287 -0.62 13.98 1.25
CA ASN A 287 0.81 14.18 1.44
C ASN A 287 1.13 15.12 2.62
N GLY A 288 0.14 15.85 3.17
CA GLY A 288 0.33 16.75 4.33
C GLY A 288 1.13 18.01 4.01
N SER A 289 1.11 18.49 2.76
CA SER A 289 2.00 19.58 2.33
C SER A 289 1.74 20.96 2.95
N PHE A 290 0.55 21.18 3.55
CA PHE A 290 0.11 22.49 4.04
C PHE A 290 -0.47 22.41 5.47
N PRO A 291 0.32 22.70 6.52
CA PRO A 291 -0.11 22.67 7.91
C PRO A 291 -1.36 23.51 8.19
N GLU A 292 -1.45 24.72 7.63
CA GLU A 292 -2.63 25.59 7.82
C GLU A 292 -3.92 24.98 7.25
N ARG A 293 -3.83 24.27 6.12
CA ARG A 293 -4.98 23.59 5.54
C ARG A 293 -5.36 22.37 6.37
N VAL A 294 -4.38 21.70 6.96
CA VAL A 294 -4.61 20.61 7.92
C VAL A 294 -5.32 21.14 9.17
N ARG A 295 -4.87 22.27 9.74
CA ARG A 295 -5.55 22.96 10.85
C ARG A 295 -7.02 23.22 10.51
N MET A 296 -7.29 23.84 9.36
CA MET A 296 -8.64 24.13 8.88
C MET A 296 -9.51 22.87 8.77
N LEU A 297 -8.97 21.77 8.24
CA LEU A 297 -9.69 20.51 8.08
C LEU A 297 -9.98 19.83 9.42
N CYS A 298 -9.05 19.89 10.38
CA CYS A 298 -9.32 19.44 11.74
C CYS A 298 -10.46 20.26 12.36
N ASP A 299 -10.41 21.60 12.25
CA ASP A 299 -11.41 22.50 12.80
C ASP A 299 -12.79 22.33 12.10
N ALA A 300 -12.81 21.84 10.87
CA ALA A 300 -14.04 21.47 10.14
C ALA A 300 -14.70 20.18 10.66
N GLY A 301 -14.00 19.40 11.48
CA GLY A 301 -14.52 18.17 12.10
C GLY A 301 -14.06 16.88 11.45
N MET A 302 -12.87 16.82 10.86
CA MET A 302 -12.27 15.54 10.45
C MET A 302 -12.09 14.61 11.66
N ASP A 303 -12.31 13.31 11.47
CA ASP A 303 -12.13 12.30 12.54
C ASP A 303 -10.72 11.71 12.52
N SER A 304 -10.18 11.49 11.32
CA SER A 304 -8.87 10.89 11.14
C SER A 304 -8.14 11.45 9.93
N MET A 305 -6.81 11.44 9.98
CA MET A 305 -5.96 11.86 8.88
C MET A 305 -4.85 10.86 8.61
N ARG A 306 -4.59 10.63 7.33
CA ARG A 306 -3.54 9.76 6.84
C ARG A 306 -2.54 10.54 6.01
N PHE A 307 -1.28 10.54 6.44
CA PHE A 307 -0.18 11.23 5.77
C PHE A 307 0.73 10.25 5.04
N SER A 308 0.97 10.45 3.75
CA SER A 308 1.76 9.53 2.93
C SER A 308 3.24 9.91 2.88
N MET A 309 4.11 8.93 3.16
CA MET A 309 5.57 9.07 3.06
C MET A 309 6.21 7.71 2.73
N ASN A 310 7.32 7.71 1.99
CA ASN A 310 8.12 6.51 1.71
C ASN A 310 9.29 6.38 2.69
N SER A 311 9.65 7.49 3.35
CA SER A 311 10.67 7.58 4.37
C SER A 311 10.35 8.75 5.29
N VAL A 312 10.70 8.62 6.57
CA VAL A 312 10.70 9.71 7.57
C VAL A 312 12.00 10.51 7.56
N GLN A 313 12.98 10.12 6.73
CA GLN A 313 14.17 10.91 6.44
C GLN A 313 13.92 11.80 5.22
N GLU A 314 14.16 13.09 5.39
CA GLU A 314 13.86 14.11 4.39
C GLU A 314 14.51 13.84 3.02
N GLU A 315 15.75 13.36 3.00
CA GLU A 315 16.47 13.07 1.77
C GLU A 315 15.73 12.04 0.90
N PHE A 316 15.36 10.89 1.47
CA PHE A 316 14.65 9.84 0.74
C PHE A 316 13.20 10.22 0.44
N TYR A 317 12.55 11.01 1.30
CA TYR A 317 11.26 11.61 1.02
C TYR A 317 11.33 12.49 -0.23
N ASN A 318 12.29 13.42 -0.30
CA ASN A 318 12.45 14.36 -1.40
C ASN A 318 12.81 13.66 -2.71
N ARG A 319 13.64 12.61 -2.67
CA ARG A 319 13.96 11.78 -3.85
C ARG A 319 12.71 11.13 -4.45
N TYR A 320 11.76 10.68 -3.62
CA TYR A 320 10.56 10.01 -4.10
C TYR A 320 9.41 10.98 -4.42
N TYR A 321 8.98 11.80 -3.45
CA TYR A 321 7.81 12.69 -3.58
C TYR A 321 8.07 13.88 -4.49
N ARG A 322 9.33 14.34 -4.60
CA ARG A 322 9.73 15.50 -5.40
C ARG A 322 8.76 16.68 -5.17
N PRO A 323 8.74 17.24 -3.95
CA PRO A 323 7.73 18.21 -3.54
C PRO A 323 7.80 19.50 -4.36
N VAL A 324 6.65 20.10 -4.63
CA VAL A 324 6.52 21.37 -5.36
C VAL A 324 5.80 22.37 -4.47
N GLY A 325 6.51 23.41 -4.01
CA GLY A 325 5.94 24.46 -3.18
C GLY A 325 5.70 24.06 -1.71
N TYR A 326 6.32 22.98 -1.23
CA TYR A 326 6.35 22.59 0.18
C TYR A 326 7.64 21.83 0.50
N LYS A 327 7.90 21.60 1.79
CA LYS A 327 9.07 20.87 2.29
C LYS A 327 8.64 19.72 3.21
N PHE A 328 9.57 18.82 3.52
CA PHE A 328 9.29 17.70 4.43
C PHE A 328 8.91 18.18 5.84
N GLU A 329 9.50 19.27 6.34
CA GLU A 329 9.14 19.88 7.63
C GLU A 329 7.65 20.20 7.75
N ASN A 330 7.01 20.67 6.66
CA ASN A 330 5.57 20.94 6.61
C ASN A 330 4.73 19.67 6.78
N VAL A 331 5.22 18.52 6.29
CA VAL A 331 4.54 17.24 6.42
C VAL A 331 4.58 16.78 7.88
N VAL A 332 5.75 16.87 8.51
CA VAL A 332 5.92 16.54 9.94
C VAL A 332 5.06 17.45 10.81
N GLU A 333 5.03 18.76 10.54
CA GLU A 333 4.16 19.70 11.25
C GLU A 333 2.68 19.35 11.07
N SER A 334 2.26 18.96 9.87
CA SER A 334 0.88 18.52 9.62
C SER A 334 0.47 17.31 10.46
N VAL A 335 1.36 16.32 10.61
CA VAL A 335 1.11 15.16 11.47
C VAL A 335 0.94 15.59 12.93
N LYS A 336 1.90 16.38 13.45
CA LYS A 336 1.87 16.88 14.84
C LYS A 336 0.60 17.70 15.10
N CYS A 337 0.27 18.62 14.20
CA CYS A 337 -0.91 19.46 14.26
C CYS A 337 -2.23 18.66 14.31
N ALA A 338 -2.36 17.62 13.47
CA ALA A 338 -3.53 16.76 13.50
C ALA A 338 -3.64 16.00 14.83
N LYS A 339 -2.50 15.51 15.35
CA LYS A 339 -2.48 14.79 16.62
C LYS A 339 -2.80 15.69 17.81
N GLU A 340 -2.25 16.90 17.86
CA GLU A 340 -2.51 17.91 18.90
C GLU A 340 -4.00 18.29 18.99
N ARG A 341 -4.72 18.24 17.86
CA ARG A 341 -6.18 18.46 17.78
C ARG A 341 -7.01 17.22 18.12
N GLY A 342 -6.37 16.12 18.51
CA GLY A 342 -7.03 14.90 18.99
C GLY A 342 -7.53 13.96 17.89
N LEU A 343 -7.14 14.17 16.63
CA LEU A 343 -7.53 13.26 15.55
C LEU A 343 -6.76 11.94 15.64
N PHE A 344 -7.37 10.88 15.09
CA PHE A 344 -6.65 9.64 14.85
C PHE A 344 -5.72 9.80 13.65
N THR A 345 -4.42 9.64 13.89
CA THR A 345 -3.39 9.92 12.89
C THR A 345 -2.74 8.64 12.37
N MET A 346 -2.63 8.56 11.05
CA MET A 346 -2.07 7.41 10.34
C MET A 346 -0.91 7.86 9.45
N ILE A 347 0.18 7.12 9.44
CA ILE A 347 1.19 7.22 8.38
C ILE A 347 0.92 6.16 7.34
N ASN A 348 0.61 6.58 6.11
CA ASN A 348 0.66 5.70 4.95
C ASN A 348 2.11 5.50 4.54
N TYR A 349 2.75 4.51 5.15
CA TYR A 349 4.16 4.27 4.99
C TYR A 349 4.40 3.33 3.81
N LEU A 350 4.99 3.86 2.74
CA LEU A 350 5.24 3.13 1.50
C LEU A 350 6.52 2.30 1.65
N VAL A 351 6.35 1.06 2.11
CA VAL A 351 7.48 0.24 2.55
C VAL A 351 8.26 -0.39 1.39
N SER A 352 9.57 -0.43 1.54
CA SER A 352 10.52 -1.08 0.65
C SER A 352 11.66 -1.72 1.46
N PRO A 353 11.77 -3.07 1.47
CA PRO A 353 12.89 -3.77 2.09
C PRO A 353 14.24 -3.23 1.60
N GLY A 354 15.13 -2.89 2.51
CA GLY A 354 16.42 -2.24 2.27
C GLY A 354 16.47 -0.77 2.69
N LEU A 355 15.38 -0.04 2.52
CA LEU A 355 15.29 1.36 2.97
C LEU A 355 14.53 1.44 4.29
N THR A 356 13.29 0.94 4.30
CA THR A 356 12.35 1.08 5.42
C THR A 356 12.87 0.40 6.69
N ASP A 357 13.62 -0.69 6.53
CA ASP A 357 14.29 -1.42 7.61
C ASP A 357 15.80 -1.14 7.68
N SER A 358 16.31 -0.08 7.03
CA SER A 358 17.69 0.35 7.30
C SER A 358 17.80 0.87 8.74
N GLU A 359 18.95 0.69 9.39
CA GLU A 359 19.12 1.08 10.80
C GLU A 359 18.87 2.58 11.01
N ALA A 360 19.37 3.42 10.09
CA ALA A 360 19.12 4.87 10.11
C ALA A 360 17.64 5.25 9.96
N GLU A 361 16.89 4.55 9.09
CA GLU A 361 15.46 4.79 8.93
C GLU A 361 14.67 4.31 10.14
N VAL A 362 15.03 3.18 10.73
CA VAL A 362 14.41 2.65 11.96
C VAL A 362 14.59 3.63 13.11
N ASP A 363 15.80 4.14 13.31
CA ASP A 363 16.08 5.11 14.37
C ASP A 363 15.30 6.42 14.14
N ALA A 364 15.25 6.90 12.90
CA ALA A 364 14.45 8.06 12.51
C ALA A 364 12.94 7.81 12.73
N LEU A 365 12.44 6.61 12.43
CA LEU A 365 11.04 6.24 12.61
C LEU A 365 10.65 6.19 14.08
N LEU A 366 11.49 5.61 14.94
CA LEU A 366 11.24 5.58 16.39
C LEU A 366 11.17 7.01 16.95
N LYS A 367 12.11 7.87 16.56
CA LYS A 367 12.07 9.29 16.94
C LYS A 367 10.81 9.99 16.42
N PHE A 368 10.46 9.78 15.15
CA PHE A 368 9.27 10.35 14.55
C PHE A 368 8.00 9.96 15.31
N ILE A 369 7.82 8.68 15.64
CA ILE A 369 6.66 8.19 16.41
C ILE A 369 6.60 8.85 17.79
N GLY A 370 7.74 8.89 18.50
CA GLY A 370 7.82 9.51 19.83
C GLY A 370 7.51 11.00 19.83
N GLU A 371 7.95 11.74 18.81
CA GLU A 371 7.69 13.17 18.69
C GLU A 371 6.30 13.52 18.15
N SER A 372 5.76 12.72 17.24
CA SER A 372 4.49 13.01 16.59
C SER A 372 3.29 12.42 17.33
N GLY A 373 3.51 11.39 18.16
CA GLY A 373 2.45 10.65 18.83
C GLY A 373 1.48 9.96 17.86
N VAL A 374 1.95 9.58 16.67
CA VAL A 374 1.09 8.99 15.64
C VAL A 374 0.50 7.66 16.10
N ASP A 375 -0.73 7.37 15.70
CA ASP A 375 -1.49 6.24 16.25
C ASP A 375 -1.27 4.94 15.47
N MET A 376 -0.99 5.04 14.18
CA MET A 376 -0.95 3.88 13.29
C MET A 376 0.03 4.07 12.13
N LEU A 377 0.79 3.01 11.84
CA LEU A 377 1.55 2.86 10.60
C LEU A 377 0.78 1.93 9.65
N GLN A 378 0.25 2.49 8.57
CA GLN A 378 -0.28 1.71 7.45
C GLN A 378 0.89 1.22 6.58
N MET A 379 1.27 -0.04 6.74
CA MET A 379 2.42 -0.66 6.09
C MET A 379 2.08 -1.07 4.64
N ARG A 380 1.98 -0.07 3.75
CA ARG A 380 1.65 -0.31 2.34
C ARG A 380 2.88 -0.71 1.55
N ASN A 381 2.81 -1.84 0.88
CA ASN A 381 3.86 -2.24 -0.05
C ASN A 381 3.99 -1.19 -1.16
N LEU A 382 5.17 -0.59 -1.28
CA LEU A 382 5.44 0.37 -2.35
C LEU A 382 5.35 -0.34 -3.70
N SER A 383 4.42 0.13 -4.53
CA SER A 383 4.16 -0.42 -5.86
C SER A 383 4.99 0.32 -6.89
N ILE A 384 6.20 -0.19 -7.13
CA ILE A 384 7.19 0.36 -8.07
C ILE A 384 8.19 -0.72 -8.42
N ASP A 385 8.82 -0.60 -9.59
CA ASP A 385 9.99 -1.37 -9.98
C ASP A 385 11.10 -1.29 -8.91
N PRO A 386 11.46 -2.41 -8.24
CA PRO A 386 12.39 -2.40 -7.11
C PRO A 386 13.79 -1.90 -7.49
N ASP A 387 14.29 -2.26 -8.67
CA ASP A 387 15.61 -1.83 -9.16
C ASP A 387 15.62 -0.32 -9.41
N PHE A 388 14.57 0.20 -10.05
CA PHE A 388 14.43 1.63 -10.30
C PHE A 388 14.37 2.41 -8.99
N TYR A 389 13.57 1.95 -8.01
CA TYR A 389 13.46 2.61 -6.72
C TYR A 389 14.80 2.60 -5.96
N ASN A 390 15.45 1.45 -5.85
CA ASN A 390 16.72 1.31 -5.14
C ASN A 390 17.81 2.20 -5.75
N LYS A 391 17.89 2.29 -7.09
CA LYS A 391 18.81 3.21 -7.78
C LYS A 391 18.49 4.68 -7.51
N ARG A 392 17.20 5.07 -7.52
CA ARG A 392 16.77 6.45 -7.24
C ARG A 392 16.98 6.85 -5.79
N MET A 393 16.84 5.90 -4.87
CA MET A 393 17.17 6.08 -3.45
C MET A 393 18.66 5.89 -3.17
N GLN A 394 19.47 5.47 -4.13
CA GLN A 394 20.90 5.18 -3.97
C GLN A 394 21.17 4.24 -2.80
N LEU A 395 20.35 3.20 -2.65
CA LEU A 395 20.52 2.24 -1.57
C LEU A 395 21.79 1.42 -1.77
N SER A 396 22.45 1.10 -0.66
CA SER A 396 23.59 0.19 -0.61
C SER A 396 23.43 -0.76 0.56
N GLY A 397 23.67 -2.04 0.32
CA GLY A 397 23.60 -3.07 1.35
C GLY A 397 22.17 -3.52 1.64
N ARG A 398 21.96 -4.02 2.86
CA ARG A 398 20.69 -4.51 3.39
C ARG A 398 20.29 -3.83 4.69
N GLY A 399 18.99 -3.81 4.97
CA GLY A 399 18.44 -3.42 6.25
C GLY A 399 18.56 -4.51 7.32
N ILE A 400 18.06 -4.21 8.52
CA ILE A 400 18.05 -5.11 9.68
C ILE A 400 17.01 -6.25 9.55
N GLY A 401 16.10 -6.16 8.57
CA GLY A 401 14.95 -7.06 8.40
C GLY A 401 13.65 -6.36 8.77
N MET A 402 12.67 -6.40 7.85
CA MET A 402 11.37 -5.76 8.02
C MET A 402 10.59 -6.30 9.24
N TYR A 403 10.64 -7.61 9.50
CA TYR A 403 10.00 -8.18 10.69
C TYR A 403 10.62 -7.65 11.98
N ARG A 404 11.96 -7.59 12.05
CA ARG A 404 12.68 -7.05 13.21
C ARG A 404 12.44 -5.56 13.42
N MET A 405 12.25 -4.80 12.33
CA MET A 405 11.81 -3.40 12.40
C MET A 405 10.43 -3.28 13.07
N LEU A 406 9.45 -4.12 12.69
CA LEU A 406 8.15 -4.17 13.36
C LEU A 406 8.28 -4.53 14.85
N GLU A 407 9.11 -5.52 15.20
CA GLU A 407 9.38 -5.89 16.61
C GLU A 407 9.97 -4.74 17.41
N ARG A 408 10.97 -4.02 16.85
CA ARG A 408 11.59 -2.86 17.49
C ARG A 408 10.56 -1.76 17.75
N VAL A 409 9.77 -1.40 16.73
CA VAL A 409 8.73 -0.37 16.83
C VAL A 409 7.68 -0.77 17.86
N LYS A 410 7.21 -2.03 17.85
CA LYS A 410 6.20 -2.51 18.79
C LYS A 410 6.71 -2.58 20.22
N ARG A 411 7.99 -2.93 20.43
CA ARG A 411 8.62 -2.95 21.75
C ARG A 411 8.74 -1.54 22.35
N GLU A 412 9.13 -0.57 21.55
CA GLU A 412 9.30 0.82 21.99
C GLU A 412 7.96 1.53 22.19
N PHE A 413 7.00 1.28 21.29
CA PHE A 413 5.68 1.88 21.32
C PHE A 413 4.58 0.78 21.30
N PRO A 414 4.32 0.08 22.42
CA PRO A 414 3.37 -1.03 22.45
C PRO A 414 1.98 -0.70 21.90
N ARG A 415 1.53 0.54 22.08
CA ARG A 415 0.21 1.00 21.63
C ARG A 415 0.15 1.41 20.16
N ILE A 416 1.29 1.50 19.44
CA ILE A 416 1.29 1.78 18.01
C ILE A 416 0.57 0.66 17.26
N GLN A 417 -0.29 1.03 16.32
CA GLN A 417 -0.95 0.07 15.44
C GLN A 417 -0.15 -0.14 14.17
N PHE A 418 -0.06 -1.40 13.74
CA PHE A 418 0.21 -1.71 12.35
C PHE A 418 -1.12 -1.95 11.64
N GLY A 419 -1.18 -1.61 10.36
CA GLY A 419 -2.30 -2.01 9.55
C GLY A 419 -2.14 -1.69 8.10
N TYR A 420 -3.27 -1.75 7.41
CA TYR A 420 -3.36 -1.58 5.99
C TYR A 420 -4.59 -0.76 5.63
N PHE A 421 -5.67 -0.74 6.42
CA PHE A 421 -6.89 0.00 6.05
C PHE A 421 -7.23 1.12 7.03
N ASN A 422 -8.07 2.05 6.59
CA ASN A 422 -8.62 3.08 7.48
C ASN A 422 -9.54 2.43 8.53
N ARG A 423 -9.69 3.11 9.67
CA ARG A 423 -10.45 2.64 10.82
C ARG A 423 -11.74 3.45 10.98
N THR A 424 -12.76 2.84 11.55
CA THR A 424 -13.90 3.59 12.06
C THR A 424 -13.56 4.19 13.43
N ARG A 425 -14.28 5.25 13.84
CA ARG A 425 -14.09 5.92 15.14
C ARG A 425 -14.17 4.94 16.31
N GLU A 426 -15.06 3.97 16.23
CA GLU A 426 -15.25 2.92 17.23
C GLU A 426 -14.02 2.00 17.35
N ASN A 427 -13.22 1.90 16.28
CA ASN A 427 -12.05 1.04 16.16
C ASN A 427 -10.74 1.83 16.09
N PHE A 428 -10.72 3.10 16.47
CA PHE A 428 -9.48 3.87 16.58
C PHE A 428 -8.57 3.34 17.68
N TYR A 429 -9.14 2.94 18.82
CA TYR A 429 -8.38 2.41 19.95
C TYR A 429 -9.04 1.13 20.50
N PRO A 430 -8.97 0.01 19.77
CA PRO A 430 -9.54 -1.25 20.22
C PRO A 430 -8.90 -1.74 21.53
N GLU A 431 -9.58 -2.62 22.25
CA GLU A 431 -8.98 -3.27 23.43
C GLU A 431 -7.81 -4.18 23.03
N GLY A 432 -6.77 -4.23 23.88
CA GLY A 432 -5.61 -5.11 23.67
C GLY A 432 -4.65 -4.67 22.56
N LEU A 433 -4.60 -3.37 22.26
CA LEU A 433 -3.71 -2.77 21.26
C LEU A 433 -2.24 -3.17 21.42
N GLU A 434 -1.78 -3.35 22.66
CA GLU A 434 -0.43 -3.76 23.01
C GLU A 434 -0.03 -5.09 22.38
N ASN A 435 -1.01 -5.97 22.17
CA ASN A 435 -0.85 -7.32 21.62
C ASN A 435 -1.47 -7.47 20.22
N SER A 436 -1.78 -6.36 19.53
CA SER A 436 -2.42 -6.36 18.21
C SER A 436 -1.54 -6.91 17.07
N TRP A 437 -0.24 -7.08 17.32
CA TRP A 437 0.72 -7.69 16.41
C TRP A 437 1.77 -8.45 17.24
N PRO A 438 2.26 -9.63 16.82
CA PRO A 438 2.05 -10.28 15.52
C PRO A 438 0.65 -10.89 15.31
N ILE A 439 0.10 -10.72 14.11
CA ILE A 439 -1.16 -11.35 13.70
C ILE A 439 -0.81 -12.72 13.11
N LYS A 440 -1.40 -13.80 13.65
CA LYS A 440 -1.21 -15.14 13.09
C LYS A 440 -1.78 -15.20 11.67
N SER A 441 -0.92 -15.57 10.72
CA SER A 441 -1.22 -15.74 9.29
C SER A 441 -1.97 -17.01 8.99
#